data_AF-A0AAU3NID5-F1
#
_entry.id   AF-A0AAU3NID5-F1
#
_cell.length_a   1.000
_cell.length_b   1.000
_cell.length_c   1.000
_cell.angle_alpha   90.00
_cell.angle_beta   90.00
_cell.angle_gamma   90.00
#
_symmetry.space_group_name_H-M   'P 1'
#
loop_
_entity.id
_entity.type
_entity.pdbx_description
1 polymer ?
#
loop_
_entity_poly.entity_id
_entity_poly.type
_entity_poly.pdbx_seq_one_letter_code
_entity_poly.pdbx_strand_id
1 'polypeptide(L)'
;MSEPEPVDLIHLSDTEGNRCIVRVTRRFQPGILTGHDILCADVLASASFVDARLDLYLFQHDLAAWELQLDHLELGGKASIGGDRGLSLGFHLHEDHSVTVAVDDPARLTTMLWIRPAPDWIEEHRRRLAEFRQTWPSEVTETAPMVYMWSPNRSS
;
A
#
# COMPACT_ATOMS: atom_id res chain seq x y z
N MET A 1 7.37 -10.12 20.92
CA MET A 1 7.92 -9.15 19.96
C MET A 1 6.85 -8.11 19.77
N SER A 2 7.14 -6.84 20.03
CA SER A 2 6.18 -5.77 19.77
C SER A 2 6.18 -5.51 18.26
N GLU A 3 5.00 -5.42 17.66
CA GLU A 3 4.90 -5.00 16.26
C GLU A 3 5.54 -3.61 16.12
N PRO A 4 6.24 -3.33 15.01
CA PRO A 4 6.69 -1.99 14.69
C PRO A 4 5.53 -0.99 14.76
N GLU A 5 5.85 0.29 15.00
CA GLU A 5 4.83 1.33 14.92
C GLU A 5 4.17 1.32 13.53
N PRO A 6 2.85 1.56 13.44
CA PRO A 6 2.16 1.60 12.16
C PRO A 6 2.78 2.63 11.21
N VAL A 7 3.01 2.24 9.96
CA VAL A 7 3.63 3.09 8.94
C VAL A 7 2.65 3.33 7.79
N ASP A 8 2.52 4.58 7.38
CA ASP A 8 1.75 4.97 6.19
C ASP A 8 2.58 4.70 4.93
N LEU A 9 2.24 3.63 4.21
CA LEU A 9 2.83 3.30 2.91
C LEU A 9 2.36 4.28 1.83
N ILE A 10 1.07 4.60 1.84
CA ILE A 10 0.43 5.56 0.93
C ILE A 10 -0.27 6.60 1.79
N HIS A 11 -0.10 7.88 1.46
CA HIS A 11 -0.79 8.97 2.12
C HIS A 11 -1.16 10.04 1.10
N LEU A 12 -2.39 9.97 0.60
CA LEU A 12 -2.99 11.03 -0.21
C LEU A 12 -4.01 11.78 0.63
N SER A 13 -3.91 13.09 0.68
CA SER A 13 -4.89 13.96 1.33
C SER A 13 -4.92 15.33 0.66
N ASP A 14 -6.07 16.01 0.74
CA ASP A 14 -6.23 17.39 0.29
C ASP A 14 -6.82 18.30 1.37
N THR A 15 -6.93 19.59 1.05
CA THR A 15 -7.47 20.61 1.94
C THR A 15 -8.98 20.54 2.11
N GLU A 16 -9.68 19.81 1.24
CA GLU A 16 -11.13 19.61 1.29
C GLU A 16 -11.52 18.43 2.21
N GLY A 17 -10.51 17.72 2.73
CA GLY A 17 -10.68 16.60 3.65
C GLY A 17 -10.80 15.24 2.94
N ASN A 18 -10.62 15.19 1.62
CA ASN A 18 -10.53 13.91 0.92
C ASN A 18 -9.18 13.26 1.22
N ARG A 19 -9.19 11.98 1.56
CA ARG A 19 -7.97 11.23 1.85
C ARG A 19 -8.09 9.76 1.50
N CYS A 20 -6.95 9.19 1.13
CA CYS A 20 -6.72 7.76 1.02
C CYS A 20 -5.37 7.44 1.66
N ILE A 21 -5.38 6.75 2.79
CA ILE A 21 -4.18 6.34 3.51
C ILE A 21 -4.13 4.82 3.54
N VAL A 22 -2.99 4.23 3.16
CA VAL A 22 -2.70 2.81 3.36
C VAL A 22 -1.70 2.70 4.50
N ARG A 23 -2.18 2.27 5.66
CA ARG A 23 -1.40 2.15 6.89
C ARG A 23 -1.14 0.69 7.21
N VAL A 24 0.10 0.26 7.11
CA VAL A 24 0.49 -1.09 7.54
C VAL A 24 0.57 -1.10 9.05
N THR A 25 -0.13 -2.03 9.67
CA THR A 25 -0.23 -2.14 11.13
C THR A 25 0.46 -3.37 11.68
N ARG A 26 0.48 -4.47 10.91
CA ARG A 26 0.95 -5.77 11.39
C ARG A 26 1.33 -6.72 10.28
N ARG A 27 1.90 -7.86 10.67
CA ARG A 27 2.00 -9.06 9.83
C ARG A 27 0.82 -9.99 10.08
N PHE A 28 0.49 -10.83 9.10
CA PHE A 28 -0.57 -11.82 9.24
C PHE A 28 -0.15 -13.04 10.08
N GLN A 29 1.08 -13.53 9.90
CA GLN A 29 1.72 -14.62 10.66
C GLN A 29 0.85 -15.90 10.88
N PRO A 30 0.34 -16.57 9.83
CA PRO A 30 -0.52 -17.74 9.97
C PRO A 30 0.22 -19.05 10.35
N GLY A 31 1.47 -18.99 10.82
CA GLY A 31 2.26 -20.16 11.21
C GLY A 31 2.84 -20.98 10.06
N ILE A 32 2.70 -20.51 8.80
CA ILE A 32 3.42 -21.03 7.63
C ILE A 32 4.45 -20.00 7.18
N LEU A 33 5.65 -20.46 6.79
CA LEU A 33 6.81 -19.59 6.50
C LEU A 33 6.44 -18.42 5.58
N THR A 34 5.89 -18.70 4.40
CA THR A 34 5.52 -17.68 3.40
C THR A 34 4.46 -16.69 3.90
N GLY A 35 3.62 -17.11 4.85
CA GLY A 35 2.59 -16.25 5.44
C GLY A 35 3.15 -15.21 6.41
N HIS A 36 4.38 -15.37 6.91
CA HIS A 36 5.03 -14.37 7.76
C HIS A 36 5.38 -13.09 7.01
N ASP A 37 5.44 -13.14 5.68
CA ASP A 37 5.73 -11.96 4.87
C ASP A 37 4.49 -11.25 4.31
N ILE A 38 3.31 -11.69 4.73
CA ILE A 38 2.06 -11.00 4.43
C ILE A 38 1.86 -9.88 5.44
N LEU A 39 1.77 -8.66 4.93
CA LEU A 39 1.47 -7.46 5.69
C LEU A 39 -0.04 -7.21 5.68
N CYS A 40 -0.57 -6.78 6.82
CA CYS A 40 -1.93 -6.29 6.94
C CYS A 40 -1.89 -4.77 7.04
N ALA A 41 -2.64 -4.12 6.17
CA ALA A 41 -2.82 -2.69 6.14
C ALA A 41 -4.28 -2.30 6.29
N ASP A 42 -4.51 -1.18 6.95
CA ASP A 42 -5.77 -0.46 6.91
C ASP A 42 -5.76 0.52 5.73
N VAL A 43 -6.82 0.49 4.93
CA VAL A 43 -7.13 1.55 3.98
C VAL A 43 -8.14 2.49 4.62
N LEU A 44 -7.69 3.70 4.92
CA LEU A 44 -8.52 4.78 5.47
C LEU A 44 -8.93 5.69 4.32
N ALA A 45 -10.16 5.52 3.85
CA ALA A 45 -10.76 6.28 2.77
C ALA A 45 -11.80 7.25 3.33
N SER A 46 -11.58 8.55 3.18
CA SER A 46 -12.55 9.55 3.63
C SER A 46 -12.79 10.61 2.55
N ALA A 47 -14.04 11.03 2.40
CA ALA A 47 -14.52 12.16 1.61
C ALA A 47 -15.90 12.59 2.16
N SER A 48 -16.51 13.62 1.58
CA SER A 48 -17.81 14.14 2.04
C SER A 48 -18.95 13.11 2.07
N PHE A 49 -18.85 12.03 1.30
CA PHE A 49 -19.87 10.99 1.16
C PHE A 49 -19.43 9.61 1.68
N VAL A 50 -18.18 9.45 2.14
CA VAL A 50 -17.66 8.17 2.63
C VAL A 50 -16.66 8.39 3.75
N ASP A 51 -16.73 7.57 4.80
CA ASP A 51 -15.68 7.44 5.79
C ASP A 51 -15.54 5.96 6.13
N ALA A 52 -14.51 5.32 5.59
CA ALA A 52 -14.36 3.88 5.58
C ALA A 52 -12.95 3.46 6.01
N ARG A 53 -12.92 2.32 6.71
CA ARG A 53 -11.71 1.56 7.04
C ARG A 53 -11.85 0.16 6.47
N LEU A 54 -10.97 -0.21 5.55
CA LEU A 54 -10.97 -1.51 4.88
C LEU A 54 -9.65 -2.24 5.10
N ASP A 55 -9.67 -3.57 5.02
CA ASP A 55 -8.49 -4.40 5.20
C ASP A 55 -7.80 -4.67 3.85
N LEU A 56 -6.50 -4.41 3.77
CA LEU A 56 -5.67 -4.74 2.62
C LEU A 56 -4.56 -5.71 3.03
N TYR A 57 -4.34 -6.74 2.23
CA TYR A 57 -3.24 -7.68 2.41
C TYR A 57 -2.19 -7.43 1.34
N LEU A 58 -0.94 -7.26 1.75
CA LEU A 58 0.17 -6.95 0.87
C LEU A 58 1.28 -7.98 1.02
N PHE A 59 1.82 -8.43 -0.09
CA PHE A 59 3.07 -9.18 -0.16
C PHE A 59 4.22 -8.24 -0.51
N GLN A 60 5.45 -8.69 -0.26
CA GLN A 60 6.64 -7.93 -0.64
C GLN A 60 6.71 -7.64 -2.16
N HIS A 61 6.20 -8.55 -3.00
CA HIS A 61 6.14 -8.30 -4.45
C HIS A 61 5.15 -7.19 -4.82
N ASP A 62 4.08 -6.98 -4.04
CA ASP A 62 3.16 -5.86 -4.26
C ASP A 62 3.86 -4.53 -3.98
N LEU A 63 4.75 -4.47 -2.98
CA LEU A 63 5.56 -3.29 -2.68
C LEU A 63 6.61 -3.01 -3.76
N ALA A 64 7.21 -4.05 -4.34
CA ALA A 64 8.12 -3.92 -5.47
C ALA A 64 7.39 -3.45 -6.74
N ALA A 65 6.20 -3.99 -7.01
CA ALA A 65 5.35 -3.55 -8.10
C ALA A 65 4.88 -2.10 -7.91
N TRP A 66 4.52 -1.72 -6.69
CA TRP A 66 4.13 -0.35 -6.35
C TRP A 66 5.24 0.67 -6.66
N GLU A 67 6.49 0.37 -6.31
CA GLU A 67 7.64 1.23 -6.64
C GLU A 67 7.74 1.50 -8.15
N LEU A 68 7.68 0.43 -8.96
CA LEU A 68 7.74 0.55 -10.43
C LEU A 68 6.54 1.32 -10.99
N GLN A 69 5.38 1.17 -10.36
CA GLN A 69 4.18 1.86 -10.79
C GLN A 69 4.14 3.34 -10.42
N LEU A 70 4.84 3.76 -9.35
CA LEU A 70 5.04 5.18 -9.06
C LEU A 70 5.80 5.88 -10.20
N ASP A 71 6.79 5.22 -10.79
CA ASP A 71 7.52 5.74 -11.95
C ASP A 71 6.61 5.86 -13.19
N HIS A 72 5.71 4.91 -13.38
CA HIS A 72 4.73 4.99 -14.47
C HIS A 72 3.68 6.08 -14.24
N LEU A 73 3.24 6.31 -13.00
CA LEU A 73 2.31 7.38 -12.65
C LEU A 73 2.88 8.75 -12.98
N GLU A 74 4.17 8.99 -12.67
CA GLU A 74 4.85 10.25 -12.98
C GLU A 74 4.90 10.54 -14.49
N LEU A 75 4.87 9.50 -15.33
CA LEU A 75 4.79 9.60 -16.78
C LEU A 75 3.35 9.69 -17.32
N GLY A 76 2.35 9.95 -16.47
CA GLY A 76 0.93 10.05 -16.83
C GLY A 76 0.22 8.70 -16.94
N GLY A 77 0.82 7.63 -16.42
CA GLY A 77 0.27 6.28 -16.41
C GLY A 77 -0.82 6.05 -15.36
N LYS A 78 -1.16 4.78 -15.17
CA LYS A 78 -2.04 4.29 -14.11
C LYS A 78 -1.25 3.34 -13.21
N ALA A 79 -1.59 3.31 -11.93
CA ALA A 79 -1.06 2.36 -10.97
C ALA A 79 -2.18 1.64 -10.23
N SER A 80 -1.84 0.52 -9.60
CA SER A 80 -2.76 -0.27 -8.81
C SER A 80 -2.02 -1.10 -7.76
N ILE A 81 -2.56 -1.17 -6.55
CA ILE A 81 -2.04 -2.05 -5.50
C ILE A 81 -3.16 -2.94 -4.94
N GLY A 82 -2.85 -4.20 -4.68
CA GLY A 82 -3.83 -5.22 -4.24
C GLY A 82 -4.61 -5.88 -5.39
N GLY A 83 -5.84 -6.31 -5.09
CA GLY A 83 -6.83 -6.80 -6.07
C GLY A 83 -6.91 -8.30 -6.32
N ASP A 84 -5.84 -9.06 -6.08
CA ASP A 84 -5.90 -10.53 -6.16
C ASP A 84 -6.46 -11.19 -4.89
N ARG A 85 -6.70 -10.39 -3.84
CA ARG A 85 -7.04 -10.85 -2.48
C ARG A 85 -8.20 -10.07 -1.84
N GLY A 86 -9.06 -9.49 -2.66
CA GLY A 86 -10.20 -8.67 -2.21
C GLY A 86 -10.02 -7.21 -2.63
N LEU A 87 -9.74 -6.34 -1.66
CA LEU A 87 -9.58 -4.91 -1.89
C LEU A 87 -8.48 -4.61 -2.92
N SER A 88 -8.80 -3.73 -3.86
CA SER A 88 -7.86 -3.11 -4.80
C SER A 88 -7.95 -1.59 -4.71
N LEU A 89 -6.80 -0.93 -4.92
CA LEU A 89 -6.73 0.51 -5.10
C LEU A 89 -6.16 0.79 -6.48
N GLY A 90 -6.88 1.59 -7.28
CA GLY A 90 -6.42 2.08 -8.57
C GLY A 90 -6.14 3.58 -8.52
N PHE A 91 -5.03 4.01 -9.10
CA PHE A 91 -4.58 5.40 -9.10
C PHE A 91 -4.48 5.91 -10.53
N HIS A 92 -5.01 7.10 -10.76
CA HIS A 92 -4.87 7.81 -12.01
C HIS A 92 -4.51 9.27 -11.73
N LEU A 93 -3.33 9.68 -12.22
CA LEU A 93 -2.86 11.06 -12.16
C LEU A 93 -3.43 11.84 -13.36
N HIS A 94 -4.06 12.97 -13.08
CA HIS A 94 -4.61 13.87 -14.10
C HIS A 94 -3.63 14.99 -14.45
N GLU A 95 -3.88 15.65 -15.58
CA GLU A 95 -3.06 16.78 -16.06
C GLU A 95 -3.06 17.97 -15.09
N ASP A 96 -4.10 18.15 -14.27
CA ASP A 96 -4.19 19.20 -13.25
C ASP A 96 -3.51 18.81 -11.91
N HIS A 97 -2.71 17.74 -11.92
CA HIS A 97 -2.03 17.13 -10.77
C HIS A 97 -2.96 16.54 -9.70
N SER A 98 -4.27 16.48 -9.94
CA SER A 98 -5.16 15.71 -9.07
C SER A 98 -5.01 14.21 -9.32
N VAL A 99 -5.40 13.42 -8.33
CA VAL A 99 -5.37 11.97 -8.38
C VAL A 99 -6.78 11.44 -8.15
N THR A 100 -7.27 10.61 -9.07
CA THR A 100 -8.41 9.74 -8.79
C THR A 100 -7.92 8.44 -8.16
N VAL A 101 -8.46 8.12 -6.99
CA VAL A 101 -8.25 6.84 -6.30
C VAL A 101 -9.54 6.04 -6.40
N ALA A 102 -9.54 4.98 -7.20
CA ALA A 102 -10.59 3.98 -7.18
C ALA A 102 -10.33 3.03 -6.00
N VAL A 103 -11.30 2.90 -5.12
CA VAL A 103 -11.31 1.96 -4.00
C VAL A 103 -12.34 0.89 -4.32
N ASP A 104 -11.90 -0.34 -4.55
CA ASP A 104 -12.78 -1.45 -4.92
C ASP A 104 -12.56 -2.66 -4.02
N ASP A 105 -13.45 -2.82 -3.05
CA ASP A 105 -13.67 -4.03 -2.26
C ASP A 105 -15.03 -4.62 -2.70
N PRO A 106 -15.03 -5.69 -3.52
CA PRO A 106 -16.25 -6.28 -4.07
C PRO A 106 -17.29 -6.70 -3.04
N ALA A 107 -16.87 -6.92 -1.79
CA ALA A 107 -17.77 -7.33 -0.71
C ALA A 107 -18.27 -6.16 0.15
N ARG A 108 -17.61 -5.00 0.14
CA ARG A 108 -17.85 -3.93 1.12
C ARG A 108 -18.06 -2.54 0.50
N LEU A 109 -17.23 -2.13 -0.46
CA LEU A 109 -17.22 -0.76 -0.96
C LEU A 109 -16.57 -0.66 -2.34
N THR A 110 -17.30 -0.09 -3.31
CA THR A 110 -16.72 0.39 -4.57
C THR A 110 -16.97 1.89 -4.69
N THR A 111 -15.91 2.69 -4.71
CA THR A 111 -16.02 4.15 -4.82
C THR A 111 -14.79 4.78 -5.48
N MET A 112 -14.88 6.07 -5.80
CA MET A 112 -13.77 6.85 -6.35
C MET A 112 -13.61 8.15 -5.56
N LEU A 113 -12.39 8.42 -5.13
CA LEU A 113 -12.00 9.65 -4.45
C LEU A 113 -11.25 10.53 -5.44
N TRP A 114 -11.61 11.80 -5.52
CA TRP A 114 -10.84 12.81 -6.23
C TRP A 114 -10.04 13.59 -5.20
N ILE A 115 -8.71 13.56 -5.28
CA ILE A 115 -7.83 14.16 -4.28
C ILE A 115 -6.86 15.10 -4.99
N ARG A 116 -6.68 16.32 -4.48
CA ARG A 116 -5.55 17.20 -4.87
C ARG A 116 -4.43 17.12 -3.84
N PRO A 117 -3.48 16.17 -3.98
CA PRO A 117 -2.38 16.04 -3.03
C PRO A 117 -1.37 17.18 -3.19
N ALA A 118 -0.43 17.25 -2.24
CA ALA A 118 0.74 18.12 -2.35
C ALA A 118 1.55 17.79 -3.63
N PRO A 119 2.17 18.78 -4.31
CA PRO A 119 2.85 18.55 -5.59
C PRO A 119 3.97 17.49 -5.56
N ASP A 120 4.58 17.28 -4.40
CA ASP A 120 5.70 16.36 -4.15
C ASP A 120 5.26 14.97 -3.66
N TRP A 121 3.96 14.66 -3.69
CA TRP A 121 3.42 13.43 -3.10
C TRP A 121 4.07 12.15 -3.64
N ILE A 122 4.45 12.10 -4.93
CA ILE A 122 5.10 10.92 -5.52
C ILE A 122 6.46 10.69 -4.88
N GLU A 123 7.27 11.74 -4.75
CA GLU A 123 8.59 11.67 -4.12
C GLU A 123 8.48 11.31 -2.64
N GLU A 124 7.49 11.88 -1.95
CA GLU A 124 7.16 11.55 -0.58
C GLU A 124 6.73 10.07 -0.43
N HIS A 125 6.01 9.50 -1.40
CA HIS A 125 5.66 8.07 -1.40
C HIS A 125 6.89 7.19 -1.63
N ARG A 126 7.83 7.60 -2.50
CA ARG A 126 9.12 6.89 -2.66
C ARG A 126 9.91 6.88 -1.36
N ARG A 127 10.01 8.04 -0.68
CA ARG A 127 10.67 8.16 0.62
C ARG A 127 10.01 7.25 1.66
N ARG A 128 8.67 7.29 1.76
CA ARG A 128 7.89 6.42 2.65
C ARG A 128 8.11 4.95 2.35
N LEU A 129 8.15 4.55 1.09
CA LEU A 129 8.42 3.17 0.70
C LEU A 129 9.83 2.72 1.12
N ALA A 130 10.84 3.59 0.97
CA ALA A 130 12.20 3.30 1.42
C ALA A 130 12.30 3.15 2.95
N GLU A 131 11.65 4.04 3.70
CA GLU A 131 11.55 3.96 5.18
C GLU A 131 10.73 2.73 5.61
N PHE A 132 9.66 2.42 4.88
CA PHE A 132 8.79 1.28 5.11
C PHE A 132 9.57 -0.03 5.03
N ARG A 133 10.43 -0.19 4.01
CA ARG A 133 11.26 -1.39 3.83
C ARG A 133 12.29 -1.59 4.95
N GLN A 134 12.67 -0.53 5.66
CA GLN A 134 13.53 -0.64 6.85
C GLN A 134 12.73 -1.06 8.08
N THR A 135 11.49 -0.58 8.20
CA THR A 135 10.61 -0.87 9.34
C THR A 135 9.97 -2.26 9.24
N TRP A 136 9.61 -2.67 8.03
CA TRP A 136 8.94 -3.93 7.70
C TRP A 136 9.74 -4.71 6.64
N PRO A 137 10.97 -5.14 6.96
CA PRO A 137 11.83 -5.86 6.01
C PRO A 137 11.22 -7.21 5.64
N SER A 138 11.53 -7.74 4.47
CA SER A 138 11.12 -9.10 4.12
C SER A 138 11.66 -10.12 5.14
N GLU A 139 10.77 -10.90 5.74
CA GLU A 139 11.14 -11.97 6.68
C GLU A 139 11.42 -13.29 5.96
N VAL A 140 11.02 -13.40 4.70
CA VAL A 140 11.07 -14.65 3.92
C VAL A 140 11.75 -14.40 2.60
N THR A 141 12.79 -15.17 2.29
CA THR A 141 13.49 -15.09 1.01
C THR A 141 13.28 -16.37 0.22
N GLU A 142 12.92 -16.23 -1.05
CA GLU A 142 12.92 -17.34 -2.00
C GLU A 142 14.34 -17.55 -2.53
N THR A 143 14.93 -18.72 -2.28
CA THR A 143 16.32 -19.03 -2.69
C THR A 143 16.40 -19.88 -3.96
N ALA A 144 15.31 -20.55 -4.30
CA ALA A 144 15.06 -21.25 -5.56
C ALA A 144 13.54 -21.33 -5.77
N PRO A 145 13.05 -21.63 -6.98
CA PRO A 145 11.61 -21.69 -7.24
C PRO A 145 10.86 -22.55 -6.22
N MET A 146 9.91 -21.94 -5.50
CA MET A 146 9.12 -22.54 -4.42
C MET A 146 9.92 -22.99 -3.17
N VAL A 147 11.17 -22.56 -3.03
CA VAL A 147 12.03 -22.85 -1.87
C VAL A 147 12.24 -21.57 -1.07
N TYR A 148 11.63 -21.55 0.11
CA TYR A 148 11.64 -20.38 1.00
C TYR A 148 12.45 -20.64 2.25
N MET A 149 13.17 -19.63 2.70
CA MET A 149 13.88 -19.63 3.97
C MET A 149 13.62 -18.33 4.72
N TRP A 150 13.87 -18.35 6.04
CA TRP A 150 13.94 -17.13 6.81
C TRP A 150 15.04 -16.21 6.29
N SER A 151 14.71 -14.94 6.14
CA SER A 151 15.69 -13.89 5.82
C SER A 151 16.72 -13.80 6.95
N PRO A 152 18.03 -13.77 6.64
CA PRO A 152 19.07 -13.56 7.64
C PRO A 152 18.97 -12.18 8.32
N ASN A 153 18.26 -11.23 7.69
CA ASN A 153 18.03 -9.87 8.19
C ASN A 153 16.70 -9.72 8.94
N ARG A 154 16.04 -10.82 9.34
CA ARG A 154 14.78 -10.74 10.08
C ARG A 154 14.99 -10.02 11.42
N SER A 155 14.11 -9.06 11.72
CA SER A 155 14.01 -8.47 13.05
C SER A 155 13.54 -9.56 14.02
N SER A 156 14.30 -9.80 15.09
CA SER A 156 14.06 -10.87 16.09
C SER A 156 13.07 -10.48 17.18
#